data_AF-A0A832X7V9-F1
#
_entry.id   AF-A0A832X7V9-F1
#
_cell.length_a   1.000
_cell.length_b   1.000
_cell.length_c   1.000
_cell.angle_alpha   90.00
_cell.angle_beta   90.00
_cell.angle_gamma   90.00
#
_symmetry.space_group_name_H-M   'P 1'
#
loop_
_entity.id
_entity.type
_entity.pdbx_description
1 polymer ?
#
loop_
_entity_poly.entity_id
_entity_poly.type
_entity_poly.pdbx_seq_one_letter_code
_entity_poly.pdbx_strand_id
1 'polypeptide(L)'
;MTVLRKAEFWAASSIIITTICLMIADVQRWIHFGFFFGPFRVNHWFVWIGTLYVAIAVPIIATMKKRTPSRYKTLLRIHVFGNLLAFLLVSLHFAGQISRPATAYPQLGTGLALYIIMILLVATGFTHRFQIIPQIKSATRKFIHVGLTFSFYIIIGIHILHGLGLI
;
A
#
# COMPACT_ATOMS: atom_id res chain seq x y z
N MET A 1 3.14 20.74 18.36
CA MET A 1 2.61 19.38 18.64
C MET A 1 1.07 19.30 18.54
N THR A 2 0.46 19.74 17.43
CA THR A 2 -1.01 19.70 17.21
C THR A 2 -1.47 18.53 16.32
N VAL A 3 -0.53 17.73 15.83
CA VAL A 3 -0.77 16.60 14.90
C VAL A 3 -1.27 15.36 15.64
N LEU A 4 -0.66 15.06 16.80
CA LEU A 4 -1.02 13.93 17.68
C LEU A 4 -2.40 14.06 18.33
N ARG A 5 -3.10 15.20 18.15
CA ARG A 5 -4.48 15.38 18.62
C ARG A 5 -5.52 15.19 17.52
N LYS A 6 -5.10 14.95 16.27
CA LYS A 6 -6.04 14.78 15.16
C LYS A 6 -6.50 13.33 15.11
N ALA A 7 -7.81 13.11 15.21
CA ALA A 7 -8.43 11.79 15.07
C ALA A 7 -8.00 11.08 13.77
N GLU A 8 -7.78 11.83 12.68
CA GLU A 8 -7.29 11.28 11.42
C GLU A 8 -5.89 10.64 11.53
N PHE A 9 -5.00 11.18 12.36
CA PHE A 9 -3.67 10.59 12.58
C PHE A 9 -3.80 9.24 13.28
N TRP A 10 -4.57 9.19 14.37
CA TRP A 10 -4.78 7.95 15.12
C TRP A 10 -5.52 6.89 14.32
N ALA A 11 -6.54 7.27 13.54
CA ALA A 11 -7.24 6.36 12.65
C ALA A 11 -6.34 5.81 11.54
N ALA A 12 -5.44 6.63 10.98
CA ALA A 12 -4.48 6.15 9.99
C ALA A 12 -3.44 5.22 10.64
N SER A 13 -2.93 5.59 11.81
CA SER A 13 -1.96 4.78 12.56
C SER A 13 -2.56 3.45 13.02
N SER A 14 -3.84 3.43 13.42
CA SER A 14 -4.51 2.19 13.82
C SER A 14 -4.58 1.20 12.65
N ILE A 15 -4.83 1.65 11.41
CA ILE A 15 -4.80 0.77 10.24
C ILE A 15 -3.40 0.17 10.02
N ILE A 16 -2.33 0.94 10.22
CA ILE A 16 -0.96 0.42 10.14
C ILE A 16 -0.71 -0.64 11.22
N ILE A 17 -1.09 -0.35 12.47
CA ILE A 17 -0.93 -1.28 13.59
C ILE A 17 -1.72 -2.57 13.31
N THR A 18 -2.99 -2.45 12.90
CA THR A 18 -3.82 -3.59 12.50
C THR A 18 -3.17 -4.38 11.37
N THR A 19 -2.60 -3.70 10.37
CA THR A 19 -1.89 -4.37 9.27
C THR A 19 -0.75 -5.24 9.81
N ILE A 20 0.11 -4.68 10.67
CA ILE A 20 1.24 -5.40 11.26
C ILE A 20 0.76 -6.57 12.12
N CYS A 21 -0.24 -6.36 12.98
CA CYS A 21 -0.80 -7.41 13.82
C CYS A 21 -1.38 -8.56 12.98
N LEU A 22 -2.13 -8.27 11.92
CA LEU A 22 -2.69 -9.29 11.05
C LEU A 22 -1.61 -10.02 10.23
N MET A 23 -0.57 -9.33 9.78
CA MET A 23 0.58 -9.98 9.13
C MET A 23 1.26 -10.97 10.07
N ILE A 24 1.50 -10.58 11.34
CA ILE A 24 2.09 -11.46 12.35
C ILE A 24 1.17 -12.65 12.61
N ALA A 25 -0.13 -12.41 12.79
CA ALA A 25 -1.10 -13.47 13.01
C ALA A 25 -1.16 -14.48 11.86
N ASP A 26 -1.07 -14.03 10.60
CA ASP A 26 -1.04 -14.92 9.42
C ASP A 26 0.28 -15.71 9.33
N VAL A 27 1.42 -15.07 9.58
CA VAL A 27 2.73 -15.74 9.59
C VAL A 27 2.82 -16.80 10.70
N GLN A 28 2.28 -16.50 11.89
CA GLN A 28 2.20 -17.44 13.02
C GLN A 28 1.06 -18.47 12.86
N ARG A 29 0.30 -18.42 11.77
CA ARG A 29 -0.84 -19.30 11.47
C ARG A 29 -1.97 -19.25 12.50
N TRP A 30 -2.09 -18.15 13.25
CA TRP A 30 -3.24 -17.91 14.15
C TRP A 30 -4.50 -17.61 13.34
N ILE A 31 -4.32 -16.98 12.18
CA ILE A 31 -5.32 -16.77 11.14
C ILE A 31 -4.71 -17.30 9.84
N HIS A 32 -5.51 -17.78 8.90
CA HIS A 32 -5.00 -18.29 7.64
C HIS A 32 -5.78 -17.74 6.45
N PHE A 33 -5.12 -16.93 5.60
CA PHE A 33 -5.69 -16.40 4.37
C PHE A 33 -5.28 -17.18 3.10
N GLY A 34 -4.69 -18.36 3.26
CA GLY A 34 -4.18 -19.19 2.18
C GLY A 34 -5.19 -20.15 1.53
N PHE A 35 -6.45 -20.14 1.98
CA PHE A 35 -7.50 -20.97 1.38
C PHE A 35 -7.91 -20.47 -0.02
N PHE A 36 -8.46 -21.36 -0.83
CA PHE A 36 -8.90 -21.04 -2.19
C PHE A 36 -10.28 -20.40 -2.19
N PHE A 37 -10.46 -19.40 -3.06
CA PHE A 37 -11.74 -18.80 -3.38
C PHE A 37 -11.80 -18.62 -4.90
N GLY A 38 -12.52 -19.52 -5.59
CA GLY A 38 -12.43 -19.63 -7.04
C GLY A 38 -11.02 -20.05 -7.50
N PRO A 39 -10.47 -19.47 -8.59
CA PRO A 39 -9.21 -19.90 -9.18
C PRO A 39 -7.96 -19.51 -8.37
N PHE A 40 -8.10 -18.64 -7.37
CA PHE A 40 -6.96 -18.11 -6.62
C PHE A 40 -7.12 -18.29 -5.11
N ARG A 41 -6.00 -18.24 -4.38
CA ARG A 41 -6.02 -18.11 -2.93
C ARG A 41 -6.59 -16.75 -2.53
N VAL A 42 -7.25 -16.66 -1.37
CA VAL A 42 -7.84 -15.39 -0.89
C VAL A 42 -6.82 -14.26 -0.81
N ASN A 43 -5.61 -14.56 -0.36
CA ASN A 43 -4.53 -13.59 -0.35
C ASN A 43 -4.16 -13.03 -1.74
N HIS A 44 -4.46 -13.73 -2.85
CA HIS A 44 -4.29 -13.17 -4.21
C HIS A 44 -5.42 -12.21 -4.57
N TRP A 45 -6.65 -12.48 -4.14
CA TRP A 45 -7.74 -11.51 -4.29
C TRP A 45 -7.46 -10.20 -3.56
N PHE A 46 -6.82 -10.27 -2.38
CA PHE A 46 -6.39 -9.08 -1.65
C PHE A 46 -5.43 -8.20 -2.46
N VAL A 47 -4.40 -8.79 -3.07
CA VAL A 47 -3.46 -8.00 -3.89
C VAL A 47 -4.14 -7.44 -5.14
N TRP A 48 -5.07 -8.17 -5.79
CA TRP A 48 -5.82 -7.65 -6.92
C TRP A 48 -6.65 -6.42 -6.55
N ILE A 49 -7.46 -6.53 -5.48
CA ILE A 49 -8.31 -5.43 -5.01
C ILE A 49 -7.46 -4.22 -4.60
N GLY A 50 -6.41 -4.45 -3.80
CA GLY A 50 -5.52 -3.38 -3.34
C GLY A 50 -4.81 -2.69 -4.50
N THR A 51 -4.23 -3.47 -5.42
CA THR A 51 -3.46 -2.94 -6.55
C THR A 51 -4.35 -2.18 -7.52
N LEU A 52 -5.52 -2.71 -7.87
CA LEU A 52 -6.47 -2.03 -8.75
C LEU A 52 -6.95 -0.72 -8.14
N TYR A 53 -7.22 -0.70 -6.82
CA TYR A 53 -7.56 0.53 -6.13
C TYR A 53 -6.44 1.57 -6.28
N VAL A 54 -5.19 1.23 -5.99
CA VAL A 54 -4.05 2.16 -6.12
C VAL A 54 -3.91 2.63 -7.57
N ALA A 55 -3.93 1.70 -8.53
CA ALA A 55 -3.70 1.96 -9.94
C ALA A 55 -4.75 2.91 -10.56
N ILE A 56 -5.98 2.89 -10.05
CA ILE A 56 -7.09 3.70 -10.57
C ILE A 56 -7.31 4.95 -9.72
N ALA A 57 -7.43 4.81 -8.40
CA ALA A 57 -7.81 5.91 -7.52
C ALA A 57 -6.73 6.99 -7.45
N VAL A 58 -5.44 6.62 -7.45
CA VAL A 58 -4.34 7.60 -7.37
C VAL A 58 -4.32 8.57 -8.55
N PRO A 59 -4.35 8.13 -9.84
CA PRO A 59 -4.35 9.05 -10.97
C PRO A 59 -5.65 9.86 -11.05
N ILE A 60 -6.80 9.26 -10.73
CA ILE A 60 -8.07 9.99 -10.64
C ILE A 60 -7.96 11.12 -9.61
N ILE A 61 -7.47 10.84 -8.40
CA ILE A 61 -7.32 11.87 -7.36
C ILE A 61 -6.28 12.92 -7.78
N ALA A 62 -5.19 12.51 -8.43
CA ALA A 62 -4.15 13.42 -8.90
C ALA A 62 -4.65 14.42 -9.96
N THR A 63 -5.60 14.01 -10.81
CA THR A 63 -6.24 14.86 -11.82
C THR A 63 -7.39 15.67 -11.23
N MET A 64 -8.29 15.05 -10.46
CA MET A 64 -9.45 15.70 -9.85
C MET A 64 -9.09 16.79 -8.85
N LYS A 65 -7.99 16.65 -8.09
CA LYS A 65 -7.58 17.68 -7.12
C LYS A 65 -7.34 19.05 -7.77
N LYS A 66 -6.99 19.09 -9.06
CA LYS A 66 -6.82 20.33 -9.83
C LYS A 66 -8.16 20.87 -10.36
N ARG A 67 -9.08 19.98 -10.74
CA ARG A 67 -10.37 20.34 -11.36
C ARG A 67 -11.45 20.73 -10.34
N THR A 68 -11.46 20.10 -9.17
CA THR A 68 -12.49 20.30 -8.14
C THR A 68 -11.87 20.59 -6.77
N PRO A 69 -11.29 21.79 -6.57
CA PRO A 69 -10.60 22.13 -5.32
C PRO A 69 -11.55 22.12 -4.10
N SER A 70 -12.85 22.38 -4.30
CA SER A 70 -13.87 22.30 -3.24
C SER A 70 -13.96 20.90 -2.59
N ARG A 71 -13.65 19.84 -3.34
CA ARG A 71 -13.68 18.45 -2.86
C ARG A 71 -12.32 17.94 -2.38
N TYR A 72 -11.29 18.80 -2.32
CA TYR A 72 -9.91 18.38 -2.01
C TYR A 72 -9.78 17.63 -0.68
N LYS A 73 -10.47 18.09 0.38
CA LYS A 73 -10.41 17.42 1.70
C LYS A 73 -10.94 15.99 1.64
N THR A 74 -12.03 15.78 0.91
CA THR A 74 -12.63 14.45 0.72
C THR A 74 -11.73 13.56 -0.13
N LEU A 75 -11.23 14.07 -1.26
CA LEU A 75 -10.29 13.36 -2.12
C LEU A 75 -9.02 12.95 -1.36
N LEU A 76 -8.54 13.82 -0.47
CA LEU A 76 -7.38 13.54 0.36
C LEU A 76 -7.66 12.45 1.41
N ARG A 77 -8.85 12.43 2.03
CA ARG A 77 -9.26 11.35 2.94
C ARG A 77 -9.36 10.01 2.21
N ILE A 78 -10.01 9.99 1.05
CA ILE A 78 -10.11 8.80 0.20
C ILE A 78 -8.71 8.31 -0.18
N HIS A 79 -7.82 9.23 -0.59
CA HIS A 79 -6.44 8.89 -0.89
C HIS A 79 -5.74 8.26 0.33
N VAL A 80 -5.76 8.90 1.50
CA VAL A 80 -5.05 8.38 2.68
C VAL A 80 -5.63 7.05 3.13
N PHE A 81 -6.93 6.98 3.44
CA PHE A 81 -7.51 5.79 4.04
C PHE A 81 -7.64 4.64 3.04
N GLY A 82 -8.02 4.91 1.79
CA GLY A 82 -8.10 3.85 0.79
C GLY A 82 -6.73 3.27 0.43
N ASN A 83 -5.67 4.08 0.37
CA ASN A 83 -4.32 3.53 0.15
C ASN A 83 -3.80 2.77 1.37
N LEU A 84 -4.20 3.11 2.60
CA LEU A 84 -3.87 2.32 3.78
C LEU A 84 -4.60 0.98 3.83
N LEU A 85 -5.87 0.94 3.39
CA LEU A 85 -6.60 -0.32 3.23
C LEU A 85 -5.99 -1.16 2.10
N ALA A 86 -5.60 -0.55 0.98
CA ALA A 86 -4.89 -1.25 -0.08
C ALA A 86 -3.54 -1.80 0.41
N PHE A 87 -2.79 -1.01 1.16
CA PHE A 87 -1.55 -1.45 1.81
C PHE A 87 -1.79 -2.64 2.72
N LEU A 88 -2.82 -2.60 3.57
CA LEU A 88 -3.20 -3.73 4.44
C LEU A 88 -3.41 -5.01 3.62
N LEU A 89 -4.22 -4.94 2.57
CA LEU A 89 -4.53 -6.10 1.71
C LEU A 89 -3.26 -6.66 1.03
N VAL A 90 -2.41 -5.78 0.50
CA VAL A 90 -1.13 -6.17 -0.13
C VAL A 90 -0.17 -6.75 0.91
N SER A 91 -0.13 -6.21 2.13
CA SER A 91 0.65 -6.74 3.25
C SER A 91 0.22 -8.15 3.65
N LEU A 92 -1.09 -8.44 3.68
CA LEU A 92 -1.58 -9.81 3.92
C LEU A 92 -1.23 -10.76 2.78
N HIS A 93 -1.25 -10.29 1.53
CA HIS A 93 -0.71 -11.06 0.42
C HIS A 93 0.76 -11.41 0.66
N PHE A 94 1.58 -10.40 0.97
CA PHE A 94 3.01 -10.59 1.20
C PHE A 94 3.30 -11.53 2.38
N ALA A 95 2.60 -11.37 3.51
CA ALA A 95 2.67 -12.26 4.66
C ALA A 95 2.41 -13.72 4.28
N GLY A 96 1.35 -13.96 3.50
CA GLY A 96 1.01 -15.29 3.01
C GLY A 96 1.99 -15.87 1.97
N GLN A 97 2.82 -15.04 1.33
CA GLN A 97 3.90 -15.50 0.45
C GLN A 97 5.12 -15.94 1.28
N ILE A 98 5.55 -15.11 2.23
CA ILE A 98 6.74 -15.40 3.05
C ILE A 98 6.51 -16.50 4.08
N SER A 99 5.25 -16.81 4.42
CA SER A 99 4.87 -17.90 5.34
C SER A 99 4.76 -19.28 4.66
N ARG A 100 4.98 -19.35 3.33
CA ARG A 100 4.95 -20.62 2.59
C ARG A 100 6.04 -21.57 3.09
N PRO A 101 5.77 -22.90 3.13
CA PRO A 101 6.77 -23.87 3.53
C PRO A 101 7.97 -23.83 2.58
N ALA A 102 9.16 -24.23 3.08
CA ALA A 102 10.40 -24.20 2.31
C ALA A 102 10.31 -24.97 0.97
N THR A 103 9.51 -26.04 0.93
CA THR A 103 9.24 -26.83 -0.28
C THR A 103 8.45 -26.10 -1.36
N ALA A 104 7.84 -24.96 -1.03
CA ALA A 104 7.06 -24.11 -1.94
C ALA A 104 7.39 -22.61 -1.75
N TYR A 105 8.65 -22.32 -1.37
CA TYR A 105 9.09 -20.95 -1.09
C TYR A 105 9.01 -20.09 -2.36
N PRO A 106 8.44 -18.87 -2.28
CA PRO A 106 8.23 -18.05 -3.47
C PRO A 106 9.54 -17.45 -3.97
N GLN A 107 9.65 -17.28 -5.28
CA GLN A 107 10.62 -16.34 -5.86
C GLN A 107 10.11 -14.92 -5.64
N LEU A 108 10.61 -14.25 -4.59
CA LEU A 108 10.11 -12.94 -4.18
C LEU A 108 10.34 -11.86 -5.25
N GLY A 109 11.48 -11.91 -5.97
CA GLY A 109 11.79 -11.11 -7.15
C GLY A 109 11.28 -9.66 -7.12
N THR A 110 10.53 -9.29 -8.16
CA THR A 110 9.90 -7.97 -8.30
C THR A 110 8.80 -7.70 -7.26
N GLY A 111 8.23 -8.73 -6.63
CA GLY A 111 7.21 -8.61 -5.60
C GLY A 111 7.76 -8.01 -4.30
N LEU A 112 8.97 -8.39 -3.88
CA LEU A 112 9.64 -7.76 -2.73
C LEU A 112 9.97 -6.29 -3.00
N ALA A 113 10.51 -5.98 -4.19
CA ALA A 113 10.80 -4.61 -4.58
C ALA A 113 9.54 -3.73 -4.55
N LEU A 114 8.42 -4.26 -5.07
CA LEU A 114 7.13 -3.58 -5.04
C LEU A 114 6.62 -3.35 -3.60
N TYR A 115 6.78 -4.35 -2.71
CA TYR A 115 6.38 -4.22 -1.32
C TYR A 115 7.21 -3.17 -0.57
N ILE A 116 8.51 -3.10 -0.82
CA ILE A 116 9.39 -2.05 -0.26
C ILE A 116 8.91 -0.67 -0.74
N ILE A 117 8.61 -0.50 -2.02
CA ILE A 117 8.06 0.77 -2.53
C ILE A 117 6.75 1.13 -1.86
N MET A 118 5.85 0.17 -1.63
CA MET A 118 4.59 0.40 -0.92
C MET A 118 4.80 0.90 0.50
N ILE A 119 5.75 0.30 1.25
CA ILE A 119 6.13 0.78 2.59
C ILE A 119 6.65 2.22 2.51
N LEU A 120 7.54 2.51 1.56
CA LEU A 120 8.10 3.86 1.39
C LEU A 120 7.02 4.88 0.98
N LEU A 121 6.04 4.50 0.16
CA LEU A 121 4.90 5.33 -0.19
C LEU A 121 4.03 5.66 1.03
N VAL A 122 3.73 4.66 1.86
CA VAL A 122 2.99 4.87 3.11
C VAL A 122 3.78 5.79 4.05
N ALA A 123 5.07 5.52 4.27
CA ALA A 123 5.92 6.31 5.16
C ALA A 123 6.08 7.77 4.71
N THR A 124 6.33 7.98 3.41
CA THR A 124 6.46 9.33 2.84
C THR A 124 5.12 10.06 2.80
N GLY A 125 4.02 9.34 2.53
CA GLY A 125 2.66 9.85 2.58
C GLY A 125 2.27 10.31 3.99
N PHE A 126 2.58 9.51 5.01
CA PHE A 126 2.41 9.88 6.43
C PHE A 126 3.21 11.12 6.80
N THR A 127 4.51 11.13 6.45
CA THR A 127 5.40 12.25 6.74
C THR A 127 4.89 13.53 6.08
N HIS A 128 4.42 13.46 4.84
CA HIS A 128 3.86 14.59 4.13
C HIS A 128 2.50 15.03 4.70
N ARG A 129 1.58 14.10 5.00
CA ARG A 129 0.24 14.42 5.49
C ARG A 129 0.26 15.01 6.89
N PHE A 130 1.05 14.42 7.76
CA PHE A 130 1.05 14.72 9.19
C PHE A 130 2.26 15.56 9.62
N GLN A 131 3.15 15.93 8.70
CA GLN A 131 4.31 16.80 8.98
C GLN A 131 5.20 16.24 10.10
N ILE A 132 5.41 14.91 10.11
CA ILE A 132 6.16 14.20 11.16
C ILE A 132 7.61 14.71 11.26
N ILE A 133 8.22 14.99 10.10
CA ILE A 133 9.59 15.52 9.99
C ILE A 133 9.51 16.92 9.37
N PRO A 134 9.28 17.96 10.18
CA PRO A 134 9.07 19.33 9.69
C PRO A 134 10.33 19.95 9.06
N GLN A 135 11.52 19.44 9.39
CA GLN A 135 12.81 19.93 8.89
C GLN A 135 12.99 19.71 7.37
N ILE A 136 12.34 18.68 6.82
CA ILE A 136 12.42 18.40 5.38
C ILE A 136 11.48 19.36 4.65
N LYS A 137 11.97 20.05 3.63
CA LYS A 137 11.14 20.97 2.82
C LYS A 137 9.94 20.23 2.21
N SER A 138 8.79 20.90 2.19
CA SER A 138 7.54 20.32 1.63
C SER A 138 7.69 19.89 0.18
N ALA A 139 8.43 20.68 -0.62
CA ALA A 139 8.74 20.35 -2.02
C ALA A 139 9.52 19.03 -2.13
N THR A 140 10.52 18.80 -1.27
CA THR A 140 11.32 17.58 -1.24
C THR A 140 10.47 16.36 -0.88
N ARG A 141 9.65 16.45 0.18
CA ARG A 141 8.74 15.34 0.56
C ARG A 141 7.77 14.99 -0.57
N LYS A 142 7.21 16.01 -1.21
CA LYS A 142 6.31 15.83 -2.36
C LYS A 142 7.03 15.19 -3.54
N PHE A 143 8.24 15.65 -3.86
CA PHE A 143 9.06 15.09 -4.94
C PHE A 143 9.35 13.60 -4.71
N ILE A 144 9.82 13.23 -3.51
CA ILE A 144 10.11 11.83 -3.15
C ILE A 144 8.84 10.98 -3.27
N HIS A 145 7.73 11.41 -2.66
CA HIS A 145 6.49 10.63 -2.68
C HIS A 145 5.94 10.43 -4.10
N VAL A 146 5.99 11.47 -4.94
CA VAL A 146 5.58 11.36 -6.35
C VAL A 146 6.55 10.49 -7.14
N GLY A 147 7.86 10.61 -6.92
CA GLY A 147 8.88 9.76 -7.55
C GLY A 147 8.66 8.28 -7.23
N LEU A 148 8.44 7.94 -5.96
CA LEU A 148 8.08 6.60 -5.53
C LEU A 148 6.78 6.09 -6.17
N THR A 149 5.83 6.99 -6.43
CA THR A 149 4.58 6.62 -7.12
C THR A 149 4.85 6.22 -8.57
N PHE A 150 5.71 6.94 -9.27
CA PHE A 150 6.14 6.54 -10.62
C PHE A 150 6.88 5.19 -10.60
N SER A 151 7.79 5.00 -9.64
CA SER A 151 8.48 3.72 -9.46
C SER A 151 7.51 2.58 -9.17
N PHE A 152 6.47 2.80 -8.35
CA PHE A 152 5.40 1.83 -8.13
C PHE A 152 4.75 1.40 -9.45
N TYR A 153 4.34 2.35 -10.31
CA TYR A 153 3.68 2.04 -11.59
C TYR A 153 4.57 1.26 -12.56
N ILE A 154 5.87 1.55 -12.58
CA ILE A 154 6.82 0.82 -13.42
C ILE A 154 6.99 -0.61 -12.89
N ILE A 155 7.28 -0.76 -11.59
CA ILE A 155 7.55 -2.07 -11.00
C ILE A 155 6.31 -2.95 -11.00
N ILE A 156 5.11 -2.43 -10.74
CA ILE A 156 3.88 -3.24 -10.81
C ILE A 156 3.63 -3.74 -12.23
N GLY A 157 3.90 -2.92 -13.25
CA GLY A 157 3.80 -3.34 -14.65
C GLY A 157 4.72 -4.52 -14.93
N ILE A 158 6.00 -4.40 -14.58
CA ILE A 158 6.99 -5.48 -14.74
C ILE A 158 6.58 -6.72 -13.94
N HIS A 159 6.12 -6.54 -12.70
CA HIS A 159 5.70 -7.65 -11.82
C HIS A 159 4.53 -8.44 -12.42
N ILE A 160 3.55 -7.75 -13.00
CA ILE A 160 2.41 -8.38 -13.68
C ILE A 160 2.88 -9.11 -14.94
N LEU A 161 3.71 -8.49 -15.78
CA LEU A 161 4.21 -9.11 -17.02
C LEU A 161 5.00 -10.39 -16.73
N HIS A 162 5.89 -10.36 -15.73
CA HIS A 162 6.63 -11.54 -15.28
C HIS A 162 5.71 -12.60 -14.68
N GLY A 163 4.71 -12.19 -13.88
CA GLY A 163 3.70 -13.10 -13.32
C GLY A 163 2.81 -13.78 -14.37
N LEU A 164 2.66 -13.17 -15.54
CA LEU A 164 1.96 -13.73 -16.71
C LEU A 164 2.88 -14.52 -17.65
N GLY A 165 4.19 -14.57 -17.40
CA GLY A 165 5.17 -15.24 -18.26
C GLY A 165 5.42 -14.55 -19.61
N LEU A 166 5.18 -13.24 -19.69
CA LEU A 166 5.39 -12.46 -20.92
C LEU A 166 6.82 -11.95 -21.06
N ILE A 167 7.55 -11.81 -19.95
CA ILE A 167 8.97 -11.45 -19.86
C ILE A 167 9.64 -12.20 -18.71
#